data_AF-A0A2N9HJC0-F1
#
_entry.id   AF-A0A2N9HJC0-F1
#
_cell.length_a   1.000
_cell.length_b   1.000
_cell.length_c   1.000
_cell.angle_alpha   90.00
_cell.angle_beta   90.00
_cell.angle_gamma   90.00
#
_symmetry.space_group_name_H-M   'P 1'
#
loop_
_entity.id
_entity.type
_entity.pdbx_description
1 polymer ?
#
loop_
_entity_poly.entity_id
_entity_poly.type
_entity_poly.pdbx_seq_one_letter_code
_entity_poly.pdbx_strand_id
1 'polypeptide(L)'
;MVLPPGFPSKGETNLVYKLQKSLYGLKQASRQWFAKFSSTLIKQGFLQSKSDYSLFTRTQGTTFIGLLVYVDDILIASNNVTAVHTLKDSLHAEFKLKDLGNLKYFLGLEVARSSKGISLCQRKYALDVLSDSGMLGSKPVVTPMEQKLKLSQSDGDALSDPSQYRRLVGRLLYLTVTRPDISYSVQRLSQFMAKPTTTHLAAAYRVLKYIKGTSGQGLFFPSNTDLHLKSFQILIGPAVQILEDLLLVTVFSLVILSYHCRHRRKIRPKS
;
A
#
# COMPACT_ATOMS: atom_id res chain seq x y z
N MET A 1 -34.72 -24.46 -0.43
CA MET A 1 -34.21 -23.07 -0.53
C MET A 1 -35.42 -22.16 -0.54
N VAL A 2 -35.39 -21.07 0.23
CA VAL A 2 -36.51 -20.14 0.39
C VAL A 2 -36.07 -18.77 -0.10
N LEU A 3 -37.00 -17.99 -0.64
CA LEU A 3 -36.74 -16.62 -1.07
C LEU A 3 -36.15 -15.81 0.09
N PRO A 4 -35.09 -15.00 -0.11
CA PRO A 4 -34.57 -14.13 0.93
C PRO A 4 -35.65 -13.13 1.39
N PRO A 5 -35.74 -12.84 2.70
CA PRO A 5 -36.68 -11.85 3.21
C PRO A 5 -36.44 -10.48 2.56
N GLY A 6 -37.52 -9.82 2.10
CA GLY A 6 -37.47 -8.49 1.48
C GLY A 6 -37.62 -8.45 -0.04
N PHE A 7 -37.72 -9.59 -0.73
CA PHE A 7 -38.03 -9.63 -2.17
C PHE A 7 -39.52 -9.97 -2.40
N PRO A 8 -40.33 -9.04 -2.96
CA PRO A 8 -41.75 -9.30 -3.23
C PRO A 8 -41.90 -10.25 -4.43
N SER A 9 -42.73 -11.28 -4.26
CA SER A 9 -43.05 -12.26 -5.31
C SER A 9 -43.97 -11.62 -6.35
N LYS A 10 -43.40 -10.89 -7.32
CA LYS A 10 -44.16 -10.33 -8.44
C LYS A 10 -44.36 -11.40 -9.50
N GLY A 11 -45.41 -12.21 -9.36
CA GLY A 11 -45.99 -13.03 -10.43
C GLY A 11 -45.18 -14.23 -10.94
N GLU A 12 -43.88 -14.33 -10.67
CA GLU A 12 -43.03 -15.47 -11.04
C GLU A 12 -42.75 -16.38 -9.83
N THR A 13 -42.89 -17.69 -10.05
CA THR A 13 -42.86 -18.74 -9.03
C THR A 13 -41.47 -19.00 -8.47
N ASN A 14 -41.16 -18.54 -7.24
CA ASN A 14 -40.12 -19.11 -6.34
C ASN A 14 -38.75 -19.51 -6.95
N LEU A 15 -38.31 -18.85 -8.02
CA LEU A 15 -37.02 -19.15 -8.65
C LEU A 15 -35.91 -18.46 -7.85
N VAL A 16 -35.12 -19.26 -7.14
CA VAL A 16 -33.93 -18.80 -6.43
C VAL A 16 -32.69 -19.50 -7.00
N TYR A 17 -31.64 -18.74 -7.27
CA TYR A 17 -30.35 -19.29 -7.66
C TYR A 17 -29.54 -19.66 -6.42
N LYS A 18 -29.13 -20.93 -6.32
CA LYS A 18 -28.15 -21.35 -5.31
C LYS A 18 -26.76 -20.97 -5.77
N LEU A 19 -26.09 -20.14 -4.97
CA LEU A 19 -24.71 -19.85 -5.22
C LEU A 19 -23.79 -21.00 -4.80
N GLN A 20 -23.16 -21.67 -5.77
CA GLN A 20 -22.26 -22.81 -5.52
C GLN A 20 -20.80 -22.39 -5.27
N LYS A 21 -20.42 -21.17 -5.67
CA LYS A 21 -19.07 -20.60 -5.51
C LYS A 21 -19.17 -19.13 -5.10
N SER A 22 -18.24 -18.64 -4.30
CA SER A 22 -18.24 -17.22 -3.91
C SER A 22 -18.09 -16.32 -5.14
N LEU A 23 -18.98 -15.33 -5.27
CA LEU A 23 -18.92 -14.30 -6.31
C LEU A 23 -18.28 -13.02 -5.78
N TYR A 24 -17.70 -12.26 -6.70
CA TYR A 24 -17.24 -10.92 -6.42
C TYR A 24 -18.37 -10.06 -5.82
N GLY A 25 -18.03 -9.18 -4.87
CA GLY A 25 -19.00 -8.35 -4.15
C GLY A 25 -19.59 -8.98 -2.88
N LEU A 26 -19.43 -10.30 -2.67
CA LEU A 26 -19.79 -10.91 -1.39
C LEU A 26 -18.72 -10.62 -0.33
N LYS A 27 -19.16 -10.30 0.89
CA LYS A 27 -18.28 -10.02 2.04
C LYS A 27 -17.28 -11.15 2.31
N GLN A 28 -17.66 -12.40 2.04
CA GLN A 28 -16.82 -13.58 2.23
C GLN A 28 -15.91 -13.92 1.04
N ALA A 29 -16.11 -13.33 -0.14
CA ALA A 29 -15.44 -13.79 -1.35
C ALA A 29 -13.92 -13.60 -1.31
N SER A 30 -13.46 -12.45 -0.83
CA SER A 30 -12.02 -12.16 -0.67
C SER A 30 -11.35 -13.14 0.31
N ARG A 31 -12.02 -13.45 1.43
CA ARG A 31 -11.53 -14.43 2.42
C ARG A 31 -11.44 -15.83 1.83
N GLN A 32 -12.46 -16.27 1.09
CA GLN A 32 -12.47 -17.59 0.47
C GLN A 32 -11.41 -17.72 -0.63
N TRP A 33 -11.23 -16.66 -1.42
CA TRP A 33 -10.16 -16.59 -2.41
C TRP A 33 -8.78 -16.70 -1.74
N PHE A 34 -8.53 -15.91 -0.70
CA PHE A 34 -7.26 -15.93 0.01
C PHE A 34 -7.00 -17.29 0.68
N ALA A 35 -8.01 -17.90 1.31
CA ALA A 35 -7.90 -19.22 1.92
C ALA A 35 -7.58 -20.32 0.88
N LYS A 36 -8.21 -20.27 -0.29
CA LYS A 36 -7.91 -21.20 -1.39
C LYS A 36 -6.48 -20.98 -1.88
N PHE A 37 -6.09 -19.73 -2.13
CA PHE A 37 -4.75 -19.37 -2.61
C PHE A 37 -3.64 -19.77 -1.63
N SER A 38 -3.79 -19.44 -0.35
CA SER A 38 -2.83 -19.81 0.69
C SER A 38 -2.69 -21.32 0.84
N SER A 39 -3.82 -22.06 0.83
CA SER A 39 -3.78 -23.53 0.91
C SER A 39 -3.05 -24.17 -0.27
N THR A 40 -3.19 -23.63 -1.48
CA THR A 40 -2.46 -24.10 -2.67
C THR A 40 -0.96 -23.82 -2.51
N LEU A 41 -0.56 -22.61 -2.09
CA LEU A 41 0.85 -22.28 -1.87
C LEU A 41 1.50 -23.18 -0.82
N ILE A 42 0.82 -23.43 0.30
CA ILE A 42 1.32 -24.30 1.37
C ILE A 42 1.52 -25.73 0.83
N LYS A 43 0.58 -26.24 0.02
CA LYS A 43 0.73 -27.56 -0.64
C LYS A 43 1.91 -27.63 -1.61
N GLN A 44 2.29 -26.50 -2.22
CA GLN A 44 3.47 -26.39 -3.09
C GLN A 44 4.79 -26.16 -2.32
N GLY A 45 4.75 -26.25 -0.99
CA GLY A 45 5.91 -26.16 -0.11
C GLY A 45 6.29 -24.73 0.30
N PHE A 46 5.38 -23.75 0.16
CA PHE A 46 5.61 -22.41 0.70
C PHE A 46 5.31 -22.35 2.20
N LEU A 47 6.13 -21.60 2.92
CA LEU A 47 5.94 -21.25 4.32
C LEU A 47 5.32 -19.85 4.40
N GLN A 48 4.19 -19.74 5.10
CA GLN A 48 3.57 -18.47 5.40
C GLN A 48 4.30 -17.80 6.57
N SER A 49 4.64 -16.52 6.43
CA SER A 49 5.27 -15.76 7.50
C SER A 49 4.29 -15.50 8.65
N LYS A 50 4.77 -15.66 9.90
CA LYS A 50 3.99 -15.34 11.11
C LYS A 50 3.95 -13.85 11.40
N SER A 51 4.94 -13.10 10.91
CA SER A 51 5.02 -11.65 11.06
C SER A 51 4.18 -10.92 9.99
N ASP A 52 3.97 -11.58 8.84
CA ASP A 52 3.16 -11.05 7.74
C ASP A 52 2.43 -12.20 7.04
N TYR A 53 1.14 -12.38 7.33
CA TYR A 53 0.34 -13.44 6.73
C TYR A 53 0.15 -13.30 5.21
N SER A 54 0.46 -12.14 4.63
CA SER A 54 0.45 -11.94 3.18
C SER A 54 1.73 -12.42 2.50
N LEU A 55 2.80 -12.68 3.26
CA LEU A 55 4.09 -13.12 2.76
C LEU A 55 4.26 -14.63 2.84
N PHE A 56 4.59 -15.23 1.71
CA PHE A 56 4.91 -16.65 1.57
C PHE A 56 6.34 -16.77 1.04
N THR A 57 7.13 -17.67 1.61
CA THR A 57 8.51 -17.90 1.17
C THR A 57 8.77 -19.37 0.94
N ARG A 58 9.63 -19.70 -0.02
CA ARG A 58 10.09 -21.05 -0.28
C ARG A 58 11.55 -21.00 -0.66
N THR A 59 12.36 -21.76 0.08
CA THR A 59 13.78 -21.93 -0.16
C THR A 59 14.05 -23.39 -0.49
N GLN A 60 14.71 -23.64 -1.62
CA GLN A 60 15.13 -24.97 -2.06
C GLN A 60 16.58 -24.89 -2.54
N GLY A 61 17.50 -25.38 -1.72
CA GLY A 61 18.94 -25.21 -1.96
C GLY A 61 19.30 -23.74 -2.08
N THR A 62 19.83 -23.34 -3.24
CA THR A 62 20.20 -21.94 -3.55
C THR A 62 19.04 -21.13 -4.12
N THR A 63 17.90 -21.75 -4.47
CA THR A 63 16.76 -21.05 -5.06
C THR A 63 15.84 -20.53 -3.97
N PHE A 64 15.55 -19.23 -4.02
CA PHE A 64 14.61 -18.58 -3.14
C PHE A 64 13.47 -17.95 -3.95
N ILE A 65 12.23 -18.19 -3.51
CA ILE A 65 11.04 -17.54 -4.04
C ILE A 65 10.24 -16.95 -2.88
N GLY A 66 9.90 -15.68 -2.99
CA GLY A 66 8.95 -15.01 -2.12
C GLY A 66 7.72 -14.53 -2.89
N LEU A 67 6.55 -14.68 -2.29
CA LEU A 67 5.27 -14.19 -2.79
C LEU A 67 4.64 -13.29 -1.75
N LEU A 68 4.26 -12.08 -2.17
CA LEU A 68 3.49 -11.15 -1.36
C LEU A 68 2.09 -11.01 -1.98
N VAL A 69 1.07 -11.34 -1.21
CA VAL A 69 -0.32 -11.47 -1.68
C VAL A 69 -1.18 -10.39 -1.04
N TYR A 70 -1.50 -9.34 -1.79
CA TYR A 70 -2.38 -8.28 -1.32
C TYR A 70 -3.68 -8.25 -2.11
N VAL A 71 -4.74 -8.82 -1.54
CA VAL A 71 -6.05 -8.95 -2.22
C VAL A 71 -5.82 -9.57 -3.60
N ASP A 72 -6.16 -8.87 -4.69
CA ASP A 72 -6.01 -9.35 -6.06
C ASP A 72 -4.60 -9.13 -6.64
N ASP A 73 -3.69 -8.48 -5.91
CA ASP A 73 -2.32 -8.19 -6.35
C ASP A 73 -1.31 -9.17 -5.76
N ILE A 74 -0.73 -10.02 -6.60
CA ILE A 74 0.33 -10.95 -6.20
C ILE A 74 1.67 -10.46 -6.75
N LEU A 75 2.62 -10.22 -5.87
CA LEU A 75 4.00 -9.94 -6.22
C LEU A 75 4.84 -11.20 -6.01
N ILE A 76 5.57 -11.61 -7.04
CA ILE A 76 6.52 -12.72 -6.97
C ILE A 76 7.93 -12.14 -7.06
N ALA A 77 8.82 -12.52 -6.15
CA ALA A 77 10.24 -12.24 -6.22
C ALA A 77 11.04 -13.54 -6.16
N SER A 78 12.07 -13.68 -6.99
CA SER A 78 12.96 -14.84 -6.98
C SER A 78 14.37 -14.47 -7.44
N ASN A 79 15.36 -15.22 -7.00
CA ASN A 79 16.72 -15.20 -7.56
C ASN A 79 16.87 -16.07 -8.82
N ASN A 80 15.89 -16.94 -9.12
CA ASN A 80 15.88 -17.85 -10.25
C ASN A 80 14.65 -17.61 -11.13
N VAL A 81 14.88 -17.22 -12.40
CA VAL A 81 13.81 -16.95 -13.38
C VAL A 81 13.03 -18.20 -13.73
N THR A 82 13.71 -19.33 -13.94
CA THR A 82 13.09 -20.61 -14.29
C THR A 82 12.11 -21.04 -13.21
N ALA A 83 12.51 -20.90 -11.94
CA ALA A 83 11.65 -21.20 -10.80
C ALA A 83 10.39 -20.31 -10.74
N VAL A 84 10.48 -19.05 -11.19
CA VAL A 84 9.31 -18.16 -11.34
C VAL A 84 8.39 -18.66 -12.45
N HIS A 85 8.94 -19.07 -13.59
CA HIS A 85 8.13 -19.61 -14.69
C HIS A 85 7.39 -20.88 -14.28
N THR A 86 8.07 -21.85 -13.67
CA THR A 86 7.44 -23.08 -13.17
C THR A 86 6.32 -22.78 -12.17
N LEU A 87 6.57 -21.85 -11.22
CA LEU A 87 5.54 -21.44 -10.28
C LEU A 87 4.35 -20.77 -10.98
N LYS A 88 4.62 -19.90 -11.95
CA LYS A 88 3.58 -19.23 -12.73
C LYS A 88 2.70 -20.21 -13.48
N ASP A 89 3.30 -21.21 -14.12
CA ASP A 89 2.57 -22.20 -14.91
C ASP A 89 1.70 -23.07 -13.97
N SER A 90 2.24 -23.46 -12.82
CA SER A 90 1.49 -24.17 -11.79
C SER A 90 0.31 -23.33 -11.24
N LEU A 91 0.54 -22.05 -10.95
CA LEU A 91 -0.52 -21.16 -10.48
C LEU A 91 -1.55 -20.87 -11.58
N HIS A 92 -1.16 -20.81 -12.85
CA HIS A 92 -2.07 -20.65 -13.99
C HIS A 92 -2.99 -21.86 -14.21
N ALA A 93 -2.52 -23.05 -13.86
CA ALA A 93 -3.33 -24.27 -13.94
C ALA A 93 -4.47 -24.28 -12.90
N GLU A 94 -4.23 -23.75 -11.70
CA GLU A 94 -5.24 -23.70 -10.63
C GLU A 94 -6.07 -22.40 -10.63
N PHE A 95 -5.47 -21.29 -11.03
CA PHE A 95 -6.05 -19.96 -10.96
C PHE A 95 -6.01 -19.28 -12.33
N LYS A 96 -7.11 -18.65 -12.72
CA LYS A 96 -7.14 -17.77 -13.89
C LYS A 96 -6.38 -16.49 -13.59
N LEU A 97 -5.06 -16.52 -13.73
CA LEU A 97 -4.19 -15.39 -13.47
C LEU A 97 -3.91 -14.59 -14.76
N LYS A 98 -3.44 -13.35 -14.60
CA LYS A 98 -2.92 -12.48 -15.66
C LYS A 98 -1.55 -11.99 -15.21
N ASP A 99 -0.51 -12.34 -15.95
CA ASP A 99 0.83 -11.77 -15.77
C ASP A 99 0.83 -10.32 -16.24
N LEU A 100 1.22 -9.39 -15.37
CA LEU A 100 1.39 -7.97 -15.67
C LEU A 100 2.85 -7.64 -16.02
N GLY A 101 3.73 -8.66 -16.07
CA GLY A 101 5.13 -8.53 -16.41
C GLY A 101 5.94 -7.95 -15.26
N ASN A 102 6.95 -7.15 -15.63
CA ASN A 102 7.85 -6.53 -14.66
C ASN A 102 7.10 -5.57 -13.75
N LEU A 103 7.47 -5.59 -12.46
CA LEU A 103 6.89 -4.70 -11.45
C LEU A 103 7.17 -3.24 -11.79
N LYS A 104 6.12 -2.52 -12.22
CA LYS A 104 6.12 -1.06 -12.40
C LYS A 104 5.25 -0.33 -11.38
N TYR A 105 4.15 -0.95 -10.97
CA TYR A 105 3.18 -0.37 -10.02
C TYR A 105 2.64 -1.42 -9.05
N PHE A 106 2.67 -1.14 -7.75
CA PHE A 106 2.13 -2.02 -6.71
C PHE A 106 1.60 -1.19 -5.54
N LEU A 107 0.32 -1.37 -5.21
CA LEU A 107 -0.34 -0.65 -4.10
C LEU A 107 -0.09 0.86 -4.11
N GLY A 108 -0.32 1.52 -5.24
CA GLY A 108 -0.10 2.96 -5.38
C GLY A 108 1.36 3.42 -5.42
N LEU A 109 2.32 2.50 -5.26
CA LEU A 109 3.75 2.77 -5.40
C LEU A 109 4.20 2.54 -6.83
N GLU A 110 4.98 3.47 -7.35
CA GLU A 110 5.69 3.37 -8.63
C GLU A 110 7.08 2.80 -8.38
N VAL A 111 7.49 1.83 -9.19
CA VAL A 111 8.75 1.11 -9.05
C VAL A 111 9.55 1.27 -10.35
N ALA A 112 10.70 1.92 -10.24
CA ALA A 112 11.69 2.01 -11.31
C ALA A 112 12.93 1.17 -10.95
N ARG A 113 13.50 0.51 -11.95
CA ARG A 113 14.70 -0.33 -11.79
C ARG A 113 15.80 0.13 -12.72
N SER A 114 17.02 0.10 -12.21
CA SER A 114 18.23 0.37 -12.97
C SER A 114 19.35 -0.56 -12.49
N SER A 115 20.47 -0.58 -13.21
CA SER A 115 21.70 -1.26 -12.75
C SER A 115 22.21 -0.71 -11.41
N LYS A 116 21.91 0.55 -11.10
CA LYS A 116 22.31 1.22 -9.86
C LYS A 116 21.43 0.84 -8.66
N GLY A 117 20.24 0.30 -8.87
CA GLY A 117 19.29 0.01 -7.79
C GLY A 117 17.82 0.16 -8.17
N ILE A 118 16.96 0.16 -7.15
CA ILE A 118 15.51 0.26 -7.24
C ILE A 118 15.07 1.62 -6.67
N SER A 119 14.25 2.35 -7.41
CA SER A 119 13.61 3.57 -6.95
C SER A 119 12.12 3.31 -6.71
N LEU A 120 11.61 3.73 -5.55
CA LEU A 120 10.20 3.73 -5.19
C LEU A 120 9.71 5.16 -5.05
N CYS A 121 8.63 5.54 -5.72
CA CYS A 121 8.00 6.85 -5.53
C CYS A 121 6.47 6.78 -5.64
N GLN A 122 5.81 7.88 -5.27
CA GLN A 122 4.35 8.02 -5.31
C GLN A 122 3.95 9.24 -6.14
N ARG A 123 4.61 9.46 -7.28
CA ARG A 123 4.45 10.69 -8.08
C ARG A 123 3.00 10.94 -8.48
N LYS A 124 2.33 9.95 -9.07
CA LYS A 124 0.92 10.08 -9.45
C LYS A 124 0.06 10.43 -8.24
N TYR A 125 0.22 9.72 -7.13
CA TYR A 125 -0.55 9.97 -5.92
C TYR A 125 -0.31 11.38 -5.37
N ALA A 126 0.95 11.86 -5.36
CA ALA A 126 1.28 13.22 -4.94
C ALA A 126 0.57 14.28 -5.81
N LEU A 127 0.52 14.06 -7.13
CA LEU A 127 -0.20 14.95 -8.06
C LEU A 127 -1.72 14.89 -7.84
N ASP A 128 -2.28 13.72 -7.59
CA ASP A 128 -3.71 13.56 -7.27
C ASP A 128 -4.07 14.28 -5.96
N VAL A 129 -3.22 14.20 -4.94
CA VAL A 129 -3.39 14.95 -3.67
C VAL A 129 -3.39 16.46 -3.90
N LEU A 130 -2.46 16.94 -4.72
CA LEU A 130 -2.38 18.36 -5.08
C LEU A 130 -3.60 18.81 -5.88
N SER A 131 -4.07 17.99 -6.82
CA SER A 131 -5.26 18.26 -7.63
C SER A 131 -6.50 18.40 -6.76
N ASP A 132 -6.77 17.40 -5.93
CA ASP A 132 -7.95 17.36 -5.08
C ASP A 132 -7.98 18.45 -4.00
N SER A 133 -6.81 19.00 -3.66
CA SER A 133 -6.68 20.11 -2.71
C SER A 133 -6.65 21.48 -3.40
N GLY A 134 -6.76 21.55 -4.74
CA GLY A 134 -6.68 22.81 -5.50
C GLY A 134 -5.28 23.43 -5.55
N MET A 135 -4.23 22.67 -5.26
CA MET A 135 -2.86 23.15 -5.03
C MET A 135 -1.90 22.92 -6.21
N LEU A 136 -2.39 22.44 -7.36
CA LEU A 136 -1.55 22.19 -8.55
C LEU A 136 -0.83 23.44 -9.08
N GLY A 137 -1.48 24.61 -9.01
CA GLY A 137 -0.94 25.90 -9.43
C GLY A 137 -0.18 26.66 -8.34
N SER A 138 0.01 26.06 -7.16
CA SER A 138 0.66 26.74 -6.04
C SER A 138 2.17 26.92 -6.25
N LYS A 139 2.72 28.03 -5.75
CA LYS A 139 4.16 28.27 -5.73
C LYS A 139 4.84 27.29 -4.76
N PRO A 140 5.88 26.55 -5.18
CA PRO A 140 6.54 25.58 -4.32
C PRO A 140 7.35 26.28 -3.21
N VAL A 141 7.55 25.56 -2.10
CA VAL A 141 8.42 25.99 -1.00
C VAL A 141 9.52 24.96 -0.76
N VAL A 142 10.63 25.36 -0.15
CA VAL A 142 11.82 24.51 0.02
C VAL A 142 11.75 23.65 1.29
N THR A 143 10.95 24.03 2.29
CA THR A 143 10.80 23.28 3.55
C THR A 143 9.36 22.84 3.78
N PRO A 144 9.14 21.61 4.32
CA PRO A 144 7.79 21.11 4.59
C PRO A 144 7.11 21.86 5.73
N MET A 145 7.87 22.42 6.67
CA MET A 145 7.38 23.17 7.83
C MET A 145 8.32 24.34 8.16
N GLU A 146 7.80 25.34 8.85
CA GLU A 146 8.58 26.49 9.33
C GLU A 146 9.42 26.11 10.54
N GLN A 147 10.65 26.62 10.61
CA GLN A 147 11.52 26.42 11.76
C GLN A 147 10.92 27.13 12.97
N LYS A 148 10.85 26.43 14.12
CA LYS A 148 10.28 26.94 15.39
C LYS A 148 8.77 27.19 15.38
N LEU A 149 8.03 26.72 14.38
CA LEU A 149 6.56 26.77 14.39
C LEU A 149 6.04 25.97 15.60
N LYS A 150 5.45 26.66 16.57
CA LYS A 150 4.72 26.04 17.67
C LYS A 150 3.25 26.06 17.29
N LEU A 151 2.70 24.90 16.97
CA LEU A 151 1.26 24.71 16.79
C LEU A 151 0.65 24.40 18.16
N SER A 152 -0.35 25.18 18.57
CA SER A 152 -1.13 24.97 19.77
C SER A 152 -2.58 24.62 19.43
N GLN A 153 -3.27 23.92 20.35
CA GLN A 153 -4.69 23.57 20.16
C GLN A 153 -5.61 24.79 20.11
N SER A 154 -5.17 25.93 20.64
CA SER A 154 -5.90 27.19 20.68
C SER A 154 -5.51 28.17 19.56
N ASP A 155 -4.55 27.80 18.71
CA ASP A 155 -4.06 28.72 17.67
C ASP A 155 -5.04 28.81 16.51
N GLY A 156 -5.62 30.00 16.31
CA GLY A 156 -6.53 30.31 15.20
C GLY A 156 -7.95 29.79 15.39
N ASP A 157 -8.78 30.02 14.37
CA ASP A 157 -10.21 29.71 14.42
C ASP A 157 -10.48 28.25 14.10
N ALA A 158 -11.47 27.67 14.78
CA ALA A 158 -11.91 26.31 14.50
C ALA A 158 -12.40 26.20 13.04
N LEU A 159 -12.03 25.12 12.36
CA LEU A 159 -12.49 24.87 10.99
C LEU A 159 -14.00 24.57 10.99
N SER A 160 -14.72 25.16 10.02
CA SER A 160 -16.13 24.87 9.78
C SER A 160 -16.36 23.43 9.34
N ASP A 161 -15.49 22.88 8.50
CA ASP A 161 -15.44 21.45 8.15
C ASP A 161 -14.11 20.80 8.54
N PRO A 162 -14.03 20.15 9.72
CA PRO A 162 -12.87 19.38 10.14
C PRO A 162 -12.52 18.20 9.21
N SER A 163 -13.48 17.72 8.41
CA SER A 163 -13.31 16.55 7.53
C SER A 163 -12.29 16.82 6.43
N GLN A 164 -12.25 18.04 5.90
CA GLN A 164 -11.26 18.46 4.90
C GLN A 164 -9.83 18.29 5.44
N TYR A 165 -9.58 18.75 6.67
CA TYR A 165 -8.27 18.61 7.31
C TYR A 165 -7.92 17.14 7.56
N ARG A 166 -8.84 16.35 8.16
CA ARG A 166 -8.62 14.93 8.44
C ARG A 166 -8.31 14.13 7.17
N ARG A 167 -9.07 14.38 6.09
CA ARG A 167 -8.84 13.76 4.78
C ARG A 167 -7.47 14.15 4.22
N LEU A 168 -7.08 15.42 4.29
CA LEU A 168 -5.79 15.87 3.80
C LEU A 168 -4.63 15.23 4.58
N VAL A 169 -4.67 15.27 5.91
CA VAL A 169 -3.62 14.67 6.75
C VAL A 169 -3.55 13.15 6.55
N GLY A 170 -4.69 12.47 6.42
CA GLY A 170 -4.70 11.03 6.10
C GLY A 170 -4.02 10.70 4.77
N ARG A 171 -4.18 11.55 3.75
CA ARG A 171 -3.48 11.37 2.46
C ARG A 171 -1.99 11.70 2.55
N LEU A 172 -1.62 12.73 3.32
CA LEU A 172 -0.23 13.05 3.59
C LEU A 172 0.47 11.91 4.36
N LEU A 173 -0.24 11.26 5.29
CA LEU A 173 0.26 10.09 6.00
C LEU A 173 0.57 8.94 5.04
N TYR A 174 -0.26 8.71 4.03
CA TYR A 174 0.05 7.70 3.01
C TYR A 174 1.24 8.06 2.10
N LEU A 175 1.58 9.35 1.95
CA LEU A 175 2.78 9.77 1.22
C LEU A 175 4.08 9.53 2.00
N THR A 176 4.04 9.49 3.34
CA THR A 176 5.25 9.29 4.17
C THR A 176 5.94 7.95 3.87
N VAL A 177 5.21 6.99 3.32
CA VAL A 177 5.67 5.66 2.86
C VAL A 177 6.90 5.77 1.96
N THR A 178 6.91 6.73 1.02
CA THR A 178 8.08 6.99 0.16
C THR A 178 8.76 8.31 0.44
N ARG A 179 8.21 9.11 1.36
CA ARG A 179 8.67 10.47 1.69
C ARG A 179 8.95 10.62 3.19
N PRO A 180 10.03 9.98 3.70
CA PRO A 180 10.41 10.11 5.11
C PRO A 180 10.75 11.57 5.51
N ASP A 181 11.11 12.40 4.53
CA ASP A 181 11.42 13.82 4.69
C ASP A 181 10.23 14.67 5.15
N ILE A 182 8.99 14.24 4.89
CA ILE A 182 7.78 14.93 5.38
C ILE A 182 7.20 14.30 6.65
N SER A 183 7.69 13.14 7.09
CA SER A 183 7.10 12.36 8.20
C SER A 183 6.96 13.18 9.47
N TYR A 184 7.99 13.96 9.83
CA TYR A 184 7.93 14.82 11.02
C TYR A 184 6.79 15.85 10.93
N SER A 185 6.67 16.54 9.79
CA SER A 185 5.65 17.57 9.58
C SER A 185 4.24 16.97 9.61
N VAL A 186 4.05 15.84 8.93
CA VAL A 186 2.76 15.13 8.92
C VAL A 186 2.40 14.60 10.31
N GLN A 187 3.38 14.10 11.06
CA GLN A 187 3.18 13.62 12.42
C GLN A 187 2.85 14.73 13.41
N ARG A 188 3.33 15.95 13.19
CA ARG A 188 2.90 17.11 13.99
C ARG A 188 1.47 17.50 13.67
N LEU A 189 1.09 17.48 12.40
CA LEU A 189 -0.28 17.79 11.96
C LEU A 189 -1.29 16.74 12.46
N SER A 190 -0.90 15.47 12.56
CA SER A 190 -1.79 14.39 13.02
C SER A 190 -2.24 14.56 14.49
N GLN A 191 -1.51 15.32 15.29
CA GLN A 191 -1.87 15.60 16.70
C GLN A 191 -3.13 16.46 16.83
N PHE A 192 -3.51 17.20 15.78
CA PHE A 192 -4.62 18.15 15.80
C PHE A 192 -5.86 17.67 15.03
N MET A 193 -5.99 16.36 14.79
CA MET A 193 -7.15 15.81 14.05
C MET A 193 -8.49 15.96 14.79
N ALA A 194 -8.47 16.03 16.13
CA ALA A 194 -9.69 16.12 16.93
C ALA A 194 -10.42 17.46 16.71
N LYS A 195 -9.69 18.57 16.90
CA LYS A 195 -10.18 19.94 16.75
C LYS A 195 -9.19 20.77 15.90
N PRO A 196 -9.22 20.61 14.57
CA PRO A 196 -8.33 21.36 13.68
C PRO A 196 -8.77 22.82 13.54
N THR A 197 -7.80 23.70 13.29
CA THR A 197 -8.00 25.15 13.13
C THR A 197 -7.43 25.64 11.81
N THR A 198 -7.69 26.91 11.47
CA THR A 198 -7.18 27.56 10.26
C THR A 198 -5.65 27.56 10.18
N THR A 199 -4.95 27.70 11.31
CA THR A 199 -3.48 27.64 11.38
C THR A 199 -2.94 26.24 11.07
N HIS A 200 -3.59 25.20 11.59
CA HIS A 200 -3.27 23.81 11.28
C HIS A 200 -3.45 23.51 9.78
N LEU A 201 -4.56 23.99 9.20
CA LEU A 201 -4.82 23.81 7.77
C LEU A 201 -3.79 24.56 6.90
N ALA A 202 -3.42 25.78 7.27
CA ALA A 202 -2.36 26.54 6.59
C ALA A 202 -1.02 25.80 6.62
N ALA A 203 -0.66 25.20 7.77
CA ALA A 203 0.53 24.37 7.90
C ALA A 203 0.46 23.11 7.02
N ALA A 204 -0.70 22.45 6.90
CA ALA A 204 -0.89 21.33 5.98
C ALA A 204 -0.76 21.75 4.51
N TYR A 205 -1.28 22.92 4.12
CA TYR A 205 -1.08 23.46 2.78
C TYR A 205 0.38 23.82 2.48
N ARG A 206 1.15 24.23 3.48
CA ARG A 206 2.60 24.41 3.31
C ARG A 206 3.30 23.10 2.93
N VAL A 207 2.94 21.98 3.57
CA VAL A 207 3.46 20.65 3.20
C VAL A 207 3.11 20.32 1.75
N LEU A 208 1.90 20.65 1.27
CA LEU A 208 1.55 20.48 -0.13
C LEU A 208 2.40 21.34 -1.08
N LYS A 209 2.66 22.61 -0.73
CA LYS A 209 3.56 23.46 -1.53
C LYS A 209 4.97 22.85 -1.62
N TYR A 210 5.45 22.22 -0.56
CA TYR A 210 6.73 21.51 -0.58
C TYR A 210 6.69 20.29 -1.51
N ILE A 211 5.66 19.44 -1.37
CA ILE A 211 5.44 18.28 -2.24
C ILE A 211 5.32 18.68 -3.70
N LYS A 212 4.71 19.83 -4.01
CA LYS A 212 4.62 20.35 -5.38
C LYS A 212 5.99 20.54 -6.02
N GLY A 213 6.97 21.06 -5.27
CA GLY A 213 8.36 21.20 -5.72
C GLY A 213 9.09 19.86 -5.89
N THR A 214 8.70 18.84 -5.12
CA THR A 214 9.39 17.54 -5.05
C THR A 214 8.48 16.35 -5.36
N SER A 215 7.50 16.52 -6.25
CA SER A 215 6.46 15.51 -6.53
C SER A 215 6.98 14.16 -7.01
N GLY A 216 8.16 14.12 -7.65
CA GLY A 216 8.82 12.89 -8.10
C GLY A 216 9.78 12.25 -7.08
N GLN A 217 10.00 12.89 -5.93
CA GLN A 217 10.93 12.38 -4.92
C GLN A 217 10.39 11.09 -4.28
N GLY A 218 11.31 10.21 -3.88
CA GLY A 218 10.99 8.92 -3.29
C GLY A 218 12.22 8.27 -2.66
N LEU A 219 12.15 6.96 -2.44
CA LEU A 219 13.22 6.16 -1.86
C LEU A 219 14.08 5.51 -2.95
N PHE A 220 15.40 5.52 -2.77
CA PHE A 220 16.33 4.82 -3.64
C PHE A 220 17.07 3.73 -2.84
N PHE A 221 16.99 2.50 -3.33
CA PHE A 221 17.66 1.33 -2.78
C PHE A 221 18.80 0.94 -3.73
N PRO A 222 20.05 1.31 -3.43
CA PRO A 222 21.18 0.99 -4.29
C PRO A 222 21.39 -0.52 -4.39
N SER A 223 21.96 -0.97 -5.52
CA SER A 223 22.31 -2.38 -5.76
C SER A 223 23.59 -2.80 -5.03
N ASN A 224 24.44 -1.85 -4.69
CA ASN A 224 25.71 -2.06 -3.99
C ASN A 224 25.65 -1.38 -2.61
N THR A 225 25.13 -2.08 -1.62
CA THR A 225 25.14 -1.64 -0.22
C THR A 225 25.24 -2.85 0.71
N ASP A 226 26.15 -2.78 1.66
CA ASP A 226 26.09 -3.59 2.87
C ASP A 226 24.88 -3.12 3.69
N LEU A 227 23.82 -3.93 3.72
CA LEU A 227 22.59 -3.57 4.40
C LEU A 227 22.80 -3.61 5.92
N HIS A 228 23.08 -2.47 6.52
CA HIS A 228 22.92 -2.28 7.95
C HIS A 228 21.45 -1.99 8.26
N LEU A 229 20.73 -3.01 8.75
CA LEU A 229 19.40 -2.83 9.30
C LEU A 229 19.50 -1.98 10.58
N LYS A 230 19.17 -0.69 10.48
CA LYS A 230 19.02 0.20 11.63
C LYS A 230 17.53 0.40 11.88
N SER A 231 17.02 -0.15 12.98
CA SER A 231 15.65 0.08 13.42
C SER A 231 15.57 1.44 14.12
N PHE A 232 14.58 2.26 13.73
CA PHE A 232 14.24 3.48 14.43
C PHE A 232 12.81 3.32 14.93
N GLN A 233 12.61 3.40 16.24
CA GLN A 233 11.28 3.36 16.84
C GLN A 233 10.75 4.79 16.97
N ILE A 234 9.69 5.11 16.25
CA ILE A 234 8.95 6.36 16.43
C ILE A 234 7.73 6.00 17.28
N LEU A 235 7.69 6.50 18.52
CA LEU A 235 6.52 6.33 19.40
C LEU A 235 5.38 7.22 18.89
N ILE A 236 4.30 6.59 18.43
CA ILE A 236 3.10 7.27 17.94
C ILE A 236 1.91 6.85 18.82
N GLY A 237 1.01 7.80 19.12
CA GLY A 237 -0.20 7.53 19.90
C GLY A 237 -1.18 6.56 19.18
N PRO A 238 -2.11 5.95 19.93
CA PRO A 238 -2.85 4.75 19.50
C PRO A 238 -3.72 4.89 18.24
N ALA A 239 -4.07 6.11 17.82
CA ALA A 239 -4.97 6.34 16.68
C ALA A 239 -4.29 6.22 15.29
N VAL A 240 -2.95 6.23 15.21
CA VAL A 240 -2.20 6.27 13.94
C VAL A 240 -1.41 4.97 13.68
N GLN A 241 -1.27 4.11 14.70
CA GLN A 241 -0.45 2.89 14.67
C GLN A 241 -0.88 1.87 13.59
N ILE A 242 -2.18 1.70 13.35
CA ILE A 242 -2.72 0.61 12.52
C ILE A 242 -2.41 0.78 11.03
N LEU A 243 -2.31 2.02 10.53
CA LEU A 243 -2.05 2.28 9.11
C LEU A 243 -0.55 2.16 8.78
N GLU A 244 0.32 2.53 9.71
CA GLU A 244 1.77 2.41 9.54
C GLU A 244 2.23 0.95 9.62
N ASP A 245 1.69 0.13 10.52
CA ASP A 245 2.09 -1.28 10.64
C ASP A 245 1.84 -2.06 9.33
N LEU A 246 0.75 -1.77 8.60
CA LEU A 246 0.46 -2.40 7.31
C LEU A 246 1.40 -1.92 6.19
N LEU A 247 1.78 -0.64 6.21
CA LEU A 247 2.65 0.00 5.22
C LEU A 247 4.13 -0.35 5.44
N LEU A 248 4.56 -0.40 6.70
CA LEU A 248 5.89 -0.83 7.09
C LEU A 248 6.09 -2.29 6.69
N VAL A 249 5.14 -3.18 7.02
CA VAL A 249 5.21 -4.59 6.61
C VAL A 249 5.26 -4.73 5.09
N THR A 250 4.47 -3.96 4.33
CA THR A 250 4.52 -4.03 2.86
C THR A 250 5.85 -3.53 2.29
N VAL A 251 6.37 -2.39 2.78
CA VAL A 251 7.64 -1.82 2.31
C VAL A 251 8.83 -2.68 2.77
N PHE A 252 8.83 -3.17 4.01
CA PHE A 252 9.86 -4.08 4.51
C PHE A 252 9.81 -5.42 3.79
N SER A 253 8.63 -6.01 3.56
CA SER A 253 8.49 -7.21 2.72
C SER A 253 8.98 -6.94 1.29
N LEU A 254 8.67 -5.77 0.71
CA LEU A 254 9.21 -5.35 -0.59
C LEU A 254 10.73 -5.17 -0.58
N VAL A 255 11.33 -4.68 0.50
CA VAL A 255 12.77 -4.48 0.67
C VAL A 255 13.49 -5.81 0.91
N ILE A 256 12.95 -6.70 1.74
CA ILE A 256 13.47 -8.06 1.94
C ILE A 256 13.45 -8.83 0.60
N LEU A 257 12.34 -8.73 -0.14
CA LEU A 257 12.24 -9.26 -1.51
C LEU A 257 13.16 -8.52 -2.50
N SER A 258 13.70 -7.33 -2.19
CA SER A 258 14.71 -6.64 -3.03
C SER A 258 16.07 -7.27 -2.91
N TYR A 259 16.46 -7.59 -1.68
CA TYR A 259 17.83 -7.99 -1.42
C TYR A 259 18.11 -9.42 -1.87
N HIS A 260 17.12 -10.31 -1.75
CA HIS A 260 17.33 -11.72 -2.09
C HIS A 260 17.06 -12.05 -3.56
N CYS A 261 16.46 -11.14 -4.35
CA CYS A 261 15.88 -11.49 -5.65
C CYS A 261 16.13 -10.47 -6.76
N ARG A 262 16.76 -10.92 -7.86
CA ARG A 262 16.91 -10.11 -9.10
C ARG A 262 15.63 -10.01 -9.92
N HIS A 263 14.71 -10.96 -9.81
CA HIS A 263 13.54 -11.03 -10.68
C HIS A 263 12.27 -10.84 -9.88
N ARG A 264 11.43 -9.88 -10.29
CA ARG A 264 10.06 -9.78 -9.75
C ARG A 264 9.01 -9.45 -10.77
N ARG A 265 7.88 -10.12 -10.66
CA ARG A 265 6.70 -9.99 -11.51
C ARG A 265 5.45 -9.76 -10.70
N LYS A 266 4.49 -9.06 -11.29
CA LYS A 266 3.17 -8.84 -10.70
C LYS A 266 2.13 -9.66 -11.46
N ILE A 267 1.25 -10.32 -10.72
CA ILE A 267 0.19 -11.17 -11.29
C ILE A 267 -1.13 -10.82 -10.60
N ARG A 268 -2.23 -10.85 -11.36
CA ARG A 268 -3.60 -10.64 -10.83
C ARG A 268 -4.54 -11.78 -11.21
N PRO A 269 -5.50 -12.17 -10.36
CA PRO A 269 -6.67 -12.94 -10.79
C PRO A 269 -7.46 -12.22 -11.88
N LYS A 270 -7.99 -12.98 -12.84
CA LYS A 270 -9.03 -12.51 -13.75
C LYS A 270 -10.38 -12.68 -13.06
N SER A 271 -11.13 -11.59 -13.01
CA SER A 271 -12.56 -11.57 -12.67
C SER A 271 -13.37 -12.41 -13.64
#